data_AF-A0A2V9DPB0-F1
#
_entry.id   AF-A0A2V9DPB0-F1
#
_cell.length_a   1.000
_cell.length_b   1.000
_cell.length_c   1.000
_cell.angle_alpha   90.00
_cell.angle_beta   90.00
_cell.angle_gamma   90.00
#
_symmetry.space_group_name_H-M   'P 1'
#
loop_
_entity.id
_entity.type
_entity.pdbx_description
1 polymer ?
#
loop_
_entity_poly.entity_id
_entity_poly.type
_entity_poly.pdbx_seq_one_letter_code
_entity_poly.pdbx_strand_id
1 'polypeptide(L)'
;MWIIAAVFFFVPTALVIVELSSRFPEEGGLYAWSRDAFGEFHGFVAGWTYWVYTLFYLPGLCFASTAMSAYVGGIGAASLAQDRTFLLAGSFVLLFVAVYLNIIGLRIGKWLQNAGGLGTYLPLLILVAVAFAMWRAHGSVTHFTWAGMWPRWNWDSVNFWPQLAFAFTGLELVCTMSDEVRDPRKTLPRAIFGSGVLIALIYIAGTVAVLALLNDTAVDPKSGVFQAITAASAVLKVGAIGIIAALLVTVGNAGGVGSTVTGIARVPFMVGVDRYLPPAFGRVHPRWKTPHISILVQAIISGAILLLSQISETTVSAYQILVDATVILYFIPFLYMYAAVIKLAYRPEREKTPGAVLIPGGKTGVWIAGGLGFLVVLLGIVLSFIPPGETENKLLFEVKLASGTALAVLFGIWLYSRGARARSRVPERVSSGRKAG
;
A
#
# COMPACT_ATOMS: atom_id res chain seq x y z
N MET A 1 -15.09 11.95 5.66
CA MET A 1 -14.53 10.94 4.73
C MET A 1 -13.93 9.73 5.44
N TRP A 2 -12.95 9.89 6.34
CA TRP A 2 -12.34 8.77 7.07
C TRP A 2 -13.32 7.83 7.77
N ILE A 3 -14.36 8.37 8.43
CA ILE A 3 -15.41 7.56 9.07
C ILE A 3 -16.17 6.70 8.04
N ILE A 4 -16.48 7.27 6.87
CA ILE A 4 -17.17 6.56 5.79
C ILE A 4 -16.27 5.41 5.30
N ALA A 5 -15.00 5.68 5.03
CA ALA A 5 -14.05 4.64 4.62
C ALA A 5 -13.84 3.58 5.73
N ALA A 6 -13.77 3.97 7.00
CA ALA A 6 -13.63 3.02 8.11
C ALA A 6 -14.86 2.09 8.22
N VAL A 7 -16.08 2.63 8.12
CA VAL A 7 -17.31 1.86 8.29
C VAL A 7 -17.66 1.05 7.05
N PHE A 8 -17.59 1.66 5.86
CA PHE A 8 -18.09 1.07 4.62
C PHE A 8 -17.01 0.34 3.81
N PHE A 9 -15.72 0.53 4.12
CA PHE A 9 -14.64 -0.18 3.45
C PHE A 9 -13.83 -1.02 4.44
N PHE A 10 -13.24 -0.43 5.47
CA PHE A 10 -12.35 -1.15 6.38
C PHE A 10 -13.06 -2.29 7.13
N VAL A 11 -14.23 -2.04 7.75
CA VAL A 11 -14.95 -3.09 8.50
C VAL A 11 -15.33 -4.29 7.61
N PRO A 12 -15.95 -4.09 6.43
CA PRO A 12 -16.17 -5.19 5.48
C PRO A 12 -14.89 -5.92 5.09
N THR A 13 -13.82 -5.17 4.77
CA THR A 13 -12.51 -5.73 4.41
C THR A 13 -11.96 -6.63 5.52
N ALA A 14 -11.97 -6.13 6.75
CA ALA A 14 -11.50 -6.85 7.94
C ALA A 14 -12.28 -8.15 8.16
N LEU A 15 -13.60 -8.12 8.03
CA LEU A 15 -14.45 -9.31 8.14
C LEU A 15 -14.13 -10.35 7.08
N VAL A 16 -13.94 -9.93 5.82
CA VAL A 16 -13.58 -10.81 4.71
C VAL A 16 -12.22 -11.43 4.91
N ILE A 17 -11.21 -10.64 5.29
CA ILE A 17 -9.86 -11.11 5.57
C ILE A 17 -9.88 -12.13 6.71
N VAL A 18 -10.58 -11.85 7.82
CA VAL A 18 -10.66 -12.76 8.97
C VAL A 18 -11.31 -14.09 8.62
N GLU A 19 -12.41 -14.10 7.84
CA GLU A 19 -13.04 -15.36 7.42
C GLU A 19 -12.13 -16.15 6.47
N LEU A 20 -11.53 -15.50 5.47
CA LEU A 20 -10.65 -16.19 4.52
C LEU A 20 -9.37 -16.70 5.19
N SER A 21 -8.71 -15.90 6.03
CA SER A 21 -7.47 -16.30 6.69
C SER A 21 -7.68 -17.40 7.74
N SER A 22 -8.84 -17.43 8.40
CA SER A 22 -9.14 -18.48 9.39
C SER A 22 -9.55 -19.80 8.75
N ARG A 23 -10.12 -19.76 7.54
CA ARG A 23 -10.52 -20.95 6.77
C ARG A 23 -9.42 -21.52 5.89
N PHE A 24 -8.60 -20.66 5.31
CA PHE A 24 -7.52 -21.01 4.39
C PHE A 24 -6.20 -20.45 4.92
N PRO A 25 -5.59 -21.12 5.92
CA PRO A 25 -4.37 -20.64 6.58
C PRO A 25 -3.10 -20.83 5.74
N GLU A 26 -3.18 -21.50 4.59
CA GLU A 26 -2.04 -21.74 3.70
C GLU A 26 -1.30 -20.45 3.33
N GLU A 27 0.04 -20.54 3.26
CA GLU A 27 0.88 -19.45 2.77
C GLU A 27 0.44 -19.03 1.35
N GLY A 28 0.13 -17.75 1.18
CA GLY A 28 -0.23 -17.19 -0.14
C GLY A 28 -1.28 -16.10 -0.13
N GLY A 29 -2.07 -15.95 0.95
CA GLY A 29 -3.05 -14.86 1.11
C GLY A 29 -3.95 -14.68 -0.13
N LEU A 30 -3.97 -13.47 -0.69
CA LEU A 30 -4.76 -13.12 -1.88
C LEU A 30 -4.55 -14.08 -3.07
N TYR A 31 -3.32 -14.55 -3.30
CA TYR A 31 -3.02 -15.51 -4.36
C TYR A 31 -3.72 -16.85 -4.13
N ALA A 32 -3.59 -17.41 -2.92
CA ALA A 32 -4.14 -18.71 -2.57
C ALA A 32 -5.67 -18.70 -2.59
N TRP A 33 -6.30 -17.67 -2.01
CA TRP A 33 -7.76 -17.55 -1.99
C TRP A 33 -8.36 -17.40 -3.40
N SER A 34 -7.71 -16.62 -4.27
CA SER A 34 -8.13 -16.44 -5.66
C SER A 34 -7.95 -17.72 -6.48
N ARG A 35 -6.84 -18.45 -6.25
CA ARG A 35 -6.56 -19.74 -6.89
C ARG A 35 -7.59 -20.80 -6.50
N ASP A 36 -7.89 -20.92 -5.22
CA ASP A 36 -8.86 -21.90 -4.73
C ASP A 36 -10.28 -21.58 -5.21
N ALA A 37 -10.67 -20.30 -5.22
CA ALA A 37 -11.99 -19.91 -5.69
C ALA A 37 -12.15 -20.04 -7.21
N PHE A 38 -11.17 -19.63 -8.02
CA PHE A 38 -11.36 -19.41 -9.47
C PHE A 38 -10.37 -20.19 -10.37
N GLY A 39 -9.39 -20.88 -9.81
CA GLY A 39 -8.38 -21.65 -10.54
C GLY A 39 -7.06 -20.92 -10.75
N GLU A 40 -6.10 -21.62 -11.37
CA GLU A 40 -4.69 -21.19 -11.46
C GLU A 40 -4.48 -19.85 -12.17
N PHE A 41 -5.26 -19.56 -13.22
CA PHE A 41 -5.17 -18.30 -13.96
C PHE A 41 -5.47 -17.08 -13.07
N HIS A 42 -6.59 -17.12 -12.35
CA HIS A 42 -7.02 -16.02 -11.49
C HIS A 42 -6.14 -15.88 -10.25
N GLY A 43 -5.66 -17.01 -9.71
CA GLY A 43 -4.59 -17.01 -8.72
C GLY A 43 -3.36 -16.24 -9.23
N PHE A 44 -2.84 -16.61 -10.40
CA PHE A 44 -1.68 -15.94 -11.01
C PHE A 44 -1.94 -14.45 -11.22
N VAL A 45 -3.08 -14.04 -11.79
CA VAL A 45 -3.39 -12.62 -12.01
C VAL A 45 -3.38 -11.86 -10.69
N ALA A 46 -4.04 -12.37 -9.65
CA ALA A 46 -4.05 -11.73 -8.33
C ALA A 46 -2.64 -11.59 -7.76
N GLY A 47 -1.82 -12.65 -7.79
CA GLY A 47 -0.43 -12.60 -7.32
C GLY A 47 0.46 -11.68 -8.16
N TRP A 48 0.28 -11.67 -9.48
CA TRP A 48 1.02 -10.83 -10.41
C TRP A 48 0.72 -9.35 -10.19
N THR A 49 -0.56 -8.94 -10.18
CA THR A 49 -0.93 -7.53 -9.95
C THR A 49 -0.56 -7.09 -8.54
N TYR A 50 -0.65 -7.99 -7.56
CA TYR A 50 -0.18 -7.75 -6.19
C TYR A 50 1.35 -7.62 -6.08
N TRP A 51 2.13 -8.16 -7.01
CA TRP A 51 3.55 -7.82 -7.08
C TRP A 51 3.77 -6.53 -7.86
N VAL A 52 3.13 -6.37 -9.02
CA VAL A 52 3.34 -5.23 -9.91
C VAL A 52 2.97 -3.90 -9.27
N TYR A 53 1.93 -3.81 -8.43
CA TYR A 53 1.62 -2.54 -7.76
C TYR A 53 2.82 -1.97 -7.00
N THR A 54 3.67 -2.83 -6.44
CA THR A 54 4.88 -2.41 -5.72
C THR A 54 5.89 -1.71 -6.61
N LEU A 55 5.88 -2.03 -7.91
CA LEU A 55 6.75 -1.39 -8.89
C LEU A 55 6.44 0.10 -9.03
N PHE A 56 5.17 0.49 -8.80
CA PHE A 56 4.69 1.87 -8.81
C PHE A 56 4.67 2.50 -7.41
N TYR A 57 4.34 1.71 -6.39
CA TYR A 57 4.28 2.18 -5.00
C TYR A 57 5.65 2.55 -4.45
N LEU A 58 6.69 1.74 -4.70
CA LEU A 58 8.04 2.02 -4.20
C LEU A 58 8.60 3.35 -4.71
N PRO A 59 8.53 3.68 -6.02
CA PRO A 59 8.87 5.01 -6.52
C PRO A 59 8.11 6.12 -5.82
N GLY A 60 6.78 6.00 -5.68
CA GLY A 60 5.95 7.01 -5.02
C GLY A 60 6.34 7.21 -3.56
N LEU A 61 6.58 6.12 -2.84
CA LEU A 61 7.02 6.14 -1.45
C LEU A 61 8.41 6.79 -1.30
N CYS A 62 9.39 6.42 -2.14
CA CYS A 62 10.71 7.05 -2.13
C CYS A 62 10.63 8.55 -2.46
N PHE A 63 9.78 8.91 -3.41
CA PHE A 63 9.58 10.29 -3.86
C PHE A 63 8.97 11.16 -2.75
N ALA A 64 7.87 10.71 -2.14
CA ALA A 64 7.27 11.38 -1.00
C ALA A 64 8.24 11.46 0.20
N SER A 65 8.97 10.38 0.47
CA SER A 65 9.95 10.35 1.57
C SER A 65 11.09 11.35 1.38
N THR A 66 11.53 11.53 0.13
CA THR A 66 12.54 12.55 -0.19
C THR A 66 11.95 13.95 -0.08
N ALA A 67 10.71 14.17 -0.50
CA ALA A 67 10.04 15.47 -0.30
C ALA A 67 9.89 15.82 1.19
N MET A 68 9.59 14.83 2.04
CA MET A 68 9.49 15.01 3.48
C MET A 68 10.86 15.28 4.13
N SER A 69 11.95 14.69 3.63
CA SER A 69 13.29 14.89 4.18
C SER A 69 13.86 16.28 3.92
N ALA A 70 13.36 17.00 2.91
CA ALA A 70 13.71 18.41 2.67
C ALA A 70 13.48 19.30 3.90
N TYR A 71 12.46 18.99 4.72
CA TYR A 71 12.12 19.74 5.93
C TYR A 71 13.11 19.55 7.09
N VAL A 72 14.08 18.64 6.98
CA VAL A 72 15.19 18.51 7.94
C VAL A 72 16.04 19.79 7.97
N GLY A 73 16.18 20.48 6.84
CA GLY A 73 16.84 21.79 6.79
C GLY A 73 15.96 22.95 7.30
N GLY A 74 14.80 22.65 7.87
CA GLY A 74 13.82 23.63 8.32
C GLY A 74 13.14 24.38 7.17
N ILE A 75 12.56 25.53 7.48
CA ILE A 75 11.76 26.30 6.51
C ILE A 75 12.58 26.83 5.32
N GLY A 76 13.87 27.12 5.53
CA GLY A 76 14.78 27.60 4.48
C GLY A 76 15.12 26.55 3.43
N ALA A 77 14.97 25.26 3.77
CA ALA A 77 15.20 24.14 2.86
C ALA A 77 13.90 23.57 2.26
N ALA A 78 12.73 24.09 2.63
CA ALA A 78 11.44 23.58 2.18
C ALA A 78 11.26 23.65 0.65
N SER A 79 11.95 24.57 -0.04
CA SER A 79 11.97 24.64 -1.51
C SER A 79 12.56 23.39 -2.16
N LEU A 80 13.45 22.65 -1.48
CA LEU A 80 13.98 21.38 -1.97
C LEU A 80 12.89 20.31 -2.15
N ALA A 81 11.76 20.43 -1.42
CA ALA A 81 10.64 19.52 -1.60
C ALA A 81 9.97 19.62 -2.98
N GLN A 82 10.26 20.68 -3.75
CA GLN A 82 9.81 20.86 -5.13
C GLN A 82 10.95 20.72 -6.16
N ASP A 83 12.20 20.65 -5.72
CA ASP A 83 13.36 20.51 -6.61
C ASP A 83 13.42 19.09 -7.19
N ARG A 84 13.20 18.98 -8.50
CA ARG A 84 13.16 17.69 -9.20
C ARG A 84 14.48 16.91 -9.05
N THR A 85 15.62 17.58 -9.05
CA THR A 85 16.95 16.93 -8.97
C THR A 85 17.15 16.34 -7.59
N PHE A 86 16.82 17.10 -6.54
CA PHE A 86 16.88 16.63 -5.17
C PHE A 86 15.95 15.43 -4.96
N LEU A 87 14.69 15.52 -5.41
CA LEU A 87 13.72 14.45 -5.27
C LEU A 87 14.15 13.16 -5.99
N LEU A 88 14.67 13.27 -7.21
CA LEU A 88 15.17 12.12 -7.96
C LEU A 88 16.40 11.49 -7.30
N ALA A 89 17.41 12.29 -6.99
CA ALA A 89 18.65 11.81 -6.38
C ALA A 89 18.40 11.14 -5.03
N GLY A 90 17.63 11.79 -4.15
CA GLY A 90 17.27 11.24 -2.84
C GLY A 90 16.43 9.96 -2.95
N SER A 91 15.51 9.90 -3.90
CA SER A 91 14.71 8.69 -4.14
C SER A 91 15.55 7.50 -4.59
N PHE A 92 16.54 7.73 -5.45
CA PHE A 92 17.49 6.69 -5.87
C PHE A 92 18.39 6.23 -4.72
N VAL A 93 18.86 7.16 -3.88
CA VAL A 93 19.64 6.82 -2.67
C VAL A 93 18.79 5.96 -1.72
N LEU A 94 17.55 6.36 -1.45
CA LEU A 94 16.63 5.59 -0.59
C LEU A 94 16.35 4.20 -1.16
N LEU A 95 16.10 4.10 -2.47
CA LEU A 95 15.87 2.83 -3.14
C LEU A 95 17.11 1.92 -3.04
N PHE A 96 18.31 2.47 -3.29
CA PHE A 96 19.57 1.74 -3.17
C PHE A 96 19.80 1.22 -1.75
N VAL A 97 19.63 2.09 -0.74
CA VAL A 97 19.77 1.72 0.68
C VAL A 97 18.76 0.63 1.05
N ALA A 98 17.50 0.76 0.64
CA ALA A 98 16.49 -0.23 0.91
C ALA A 98 16.84 -1.59 0.31
N VAL A 99 17.26 -1.64 -0.96
CA VAL A 99 17.68 -2.87 -1.66
C VAL A 99 18.87 -3.51 -0.96
N TYR A 100 19.90 -2.72 -0.65
CA TYR A 100 21.11 -3.20 -0.01
C TYR A 100 20.82 -3.85 1.36
N LEU A 101 20.02 -3.17 2.21
CA LEU A 101 19.63 -3.69 3.51
C LEU A 101 18.75 -4.94 3.41
N ASN A 102 17.87 -4.99 2.40
CA ASN A 102 17.01 -6.15 2.16
C ASN A 102 17.79 -7.39 1.69
N ILE A 103 18.89 -7.22 0.95
CA ILE A 103 19.73 -8.34 0.50
C ILE A 103 20.55 -8.91 1.66
N ILE A 104 21.15 -8.06 2.50
CA ILE A 104 22.08 -8.44 3.59
C ILE A 104 21.38 -9.11 4.78
N GLY A 105 20.07 -8.91 4.93
CA GLY A 105 19.23 -9.89 5.61
C GLY A 105 18.24 -9.33 6.62
N LEU A 106 17.15 -10.09 6.73
CA LEU A 106 15.95 -9.85 7.54
C LEU A 106 16.21 -9.59 9.03
N ARG A 107 17.36 -10.03 9.58
CA ARG A 107 17.71 -9.79 11.01
C ARG A 107 17.88 -8.30 11.35
N ILE A 108 18.38 -7.49 10.41
CA ILE A 108 18.48 -6.03 10.57
C ILE A 108 17.13 -5.37 10.22
N GLY A 109 16.41 -5.96 9.26
CA GLY A 109 15.09 -5.48 8.81
C GLY A 109 14.07 -5.33 9.94
N LYS A 110 14.04 -6.23 10.93
CA LYS A 110 13.12 -6.14 12.07
C LYS A 110 13.34 -4.87 12.92
N TRP A 111 14.59 -4.49 13.17
CA TRP A 111 14.90 -3.27 13.92
C TRP A 111 14.54 -2.02 13.13
N LEU A 112 14.84 -2.05 11.82
CA LEU A 112 14.49 -0.97 10.92
C LEU A 112 12.96 -0.80 10.80
N GLN A 113 12.18 -1.89 10.82
CA GLN A 113 10.72 -1.86 10.85
C GLN A 113 10.17 -1.28 12.15
N ASN A 114 10.73 -1.67 13.30
CA ASN A 114 10.34 -1.11 14.60
C ASN A 114 10.66 0.38 14.71
N ALA A 115 11.85 0.77 14.26
CA ALA A 115 12.24 2.18 14.14
C ALA A 115 11.32 2.91 13.15
N GLY A 116 10.93 2.25 12.06
CA GLY A 116 9.91 2.67 11.10
C GLY A 116 8.59 3.06 11.75
N GLY A 117 8.04 2.15 12.56
CA GLY A 117 6.79 2.37 13.29
C GLY A 117 6.89 3.54 14.26
N LEU A 118 7.94 3.60 15.08
CA LEU A 118 8.18 4.72 16.00
C LEU A 118 8.35 6.06 15.24
N GLY A 119 9.09 6.03 14.13
CA GLY A 119 9.30 7.16 13.23
C GLY A 119 8.05 7.59 12.46
N THR A 120 6.97 6.82 12.52
CA THR A 120 5.66 7.20 11.95
C THR A 120 4.74 7.75 13.04
N TYR A 121 4.69 7.11 14.20
CA TYR A 121 3.79 7.53 15.29
C TYR A 121 4.26 8.81 15.99
N LEU A 122 5.56 8.98 16.22
CA LEU A 122 6.07 10.17 16.92
C LEU A 122 5.83 11.47 16.13
N PRO A 123 6.14 11.57 14.82
CA PRO A 123 5.83 12.78 14.07
C PRO A 123 4.33 13.14 14.04
N LEU A 124 3.45 12.13 14.04
CA LEU A 124 2.02 12.37 14.11
C LEU A 124 1.61 12.95 15.48
N LEU A 125 2.16 12.41 16.58
CA LEU A 125 1.93 12.99 17.90
C LEU A 125 2.45 14.44 17.98
N ILE A 126 3.61 14.71 17.37
CA ILE A 126 4.16 16.06 17.24
C ILE A 126 3.20 16.95 16.45
N LEU A 127 2.67 16.49 15.32
CA LEU A 127 1.69 17.22 14.51
C LEU A 127 0.47 17.62 15.35
N VAL A 128 -0.13 16.67 16.06
CA VAL A 128 -1.33 16.93 16.87
C VAL A 128 -1.00 17.90 18.01
N ALA A 129 0.16 17.76 18.66
CA ALA A 129 0.59 18.66 19.72
C ALA A 129 0.85 20.09 19.22
N VAL A 130 1.51 20.24 18.08
CA VAL A 130 1.79 21.54 17.44
C VAL A 130 0.50 22.20 16.96
N ALA A 131 -0.42 21.43 16.36
CA ALA A 131 -1.73 21.92 15.96
C ALA A 131 -2.55 22.42 17.16
N PHE A 132 -2.54 21.69 18.27
CA PHE A 132 -3.22 22.11 19.49
C PHE A 132 -2.61 23.39 20.10
N ALA A 133 -1.27 23.48 20.13
CA ALA A 133 -0.58 24.68 20.60
C ALA A 133 -0.88 25.90 19.73
N MET A 134 -0.86 25.74 18.40
CA MET A 134 -1.24 26.77 17.44
C MET A 134 -2.69 27.21 17.64
N TRP A 135 -3.61 26.25 17.79
CA TRP A 135 -5.03 26.54 18.00
C TRP A 135 -5.27 27.36 19.26
N ARG A 136 -4.57 27.07 20.36
CA ARG A 136 -4.68 27.87 21.59
C ARG A 136 -4.10 29.27 21.47
N ALA A 137 -3.03 29.45 20.70
CA ALA A 137 -2.33 30.72 20.61
C ALA A 137 -2.90 31.66 19.53
N HIS A 138 -3.33 31.12 18.39
CA HIS A 138 -3.71 31.88 17.19
C HIS A 138 -5.05 31.45 16.57
N GLY A 139 -5.69 30.40 17.10
CA GLY A 139 -6.87 29.80 16.48
C GLY A 139 -6.52 28.85 15.33
N SER A 140 -7.57 28.39 14.62
CA SER A 140 -7.44 27.48 13.47
C SER A 140 -7.42 28.28 12.18
N VAL A 141 -6.55 27.91 11.23
CA VAL A 141 -6.53 28.51 9.88
C VAL A 141 -7.82 28.15 9.14
N THR A 142 -8.25 26.89 9.21
CA THR A 142 -9.51 26.44 8.61
C THR A 142 -10.66 26.51 9.61
N HIS A 143 -11.81 27.07 9.20
CA HIS A 143 -13.03 27.07 10.00
C HIS A 143 -13.83 25.78 9.78
N PHE A 144 -13.87 24.93 10.80
CA PHE A 144 -14.65 23.69 10.79
C PHE A 144 -16.14 23.98 11.01
N THR A 145 -16.90 24.04 9.93
CA THR A 145 -18.37 24.15 9.97
C THR A 145 -19.01 22.79 9.69
N TRP A 146 -20.19 22.53 10.25
CA TRP A 146 -20.92 21.28 9.99
C TRP A 146 -21.15 21.03 8.48
N ALA A 147 -21.50 22.08 7.74
CA ALA A 147 -21.69 22.03 6.29
C ALA A 147 -20.38 21.85 5.49
N GLY A 148 -19.22 22.19 6.08
CA GLY A 148 -17.90 21.96 5.49
C GLY A 148 -17.34 20.56 5.78
N MET A 149 -17.82 19.90 6.84
CA MET A 149 -17.42 18.53 7.19
C MET A 149 -18.16 17.46 6.38
N TRP A 150 -19.29 17.82 5.76
CA TRP A 150 -20.03 16.91 4.89
C TRP A 150 -19.32 16.73 3.54
N PRO A 151 -19.20 15.50 3.01
CA PRO A 151 -18.61 15.28 1.71
C PRO A 151 -19.37 16.05 0.63
N ARG A 152 -18.65 16.83 -0.18
CA ARG A 152 -19.18 17.46 -1.39
C ARG A 152 -18.68 16.71 -2.60
N TRP A 153 -19.57 16.49 -3.56
CA TRP A 153 -19.19 15.90 -4.82
C TRP A 153 -18.36 16.91 -5.62
N ASN A 154 -17.15 16.53 -5.99
CA ASN A 154 -16.29 17.33 -6.86
C ASN A 154 -15.48 16.38 -7.75
N TRP A 155 -15.61 16.55 -9.07
CA TRP A 155 -14.88 15.76 -10.05
C TRP A 155 -13.36 15.99 -9.99
N ASP A 156 -12.92 17.17 -9.55
CA ASP A 156 -11.50 17.49 -9.44
C ASP A 156 -10.80 16.79 -8.27
N SER A 157 -11.54 16.25 -7.30
CA SER A 157 -11.01 15.57 -6.11
C SER A 157 -11.48 14.13 -5.93
N VAL A 158 -12.30 13.62 -6.85
CA VAL A 158 -12.88 12.28 -6.75
C VAL A 158 -11.82 11.16 -6.78
N ASN A 159 -10.68 11.43 -7.42
CA ASN A 159 -9.51 10.57 -7.50
C ASN A 159 -8.86 10.27 -6.14
N PHE A 160 -8.98 11.17 -5.16
CA PHE A 160 -8.45 10.95 -3.80
C PHE A 160 -9.27 9.94 -2.99
N TRP A 161 -10.51 9.65 -3.37
CA TRP A 161 -11.37 8.69 -2.66
C TRP A 161 -10.80 7.26 -2.68
N PRO A 162 -10.37 6.70 -3.84
CA PRO A 162 -9.64 5.45 -3.89
C PRO A 162 -8.42 5.40 -2.96
N GLN A 163 -7.70 6.51 -2.82
CA GLN A 163 -6.52 6.60 -1.96
C GLN A 163 -6.86 6.52 -0.47
N LEU A 164 -8.03 7.05 -0.07
CA LEU A 164 -8.55 6.86 1.29
C LEU A 164 -8.88 5.39 1.58
N ALA A 165 -9.43 4.67 0.60
CA ALA A 165 -9.66 3.24 0.73
C ALA A 165 -8.33 2.49 0.81
N PHE A 166 -7.37 2.79 -0.08
CA PHE A 166 -6.02 2.23 -0.04
C PHE A 166 -5.32 2.44 1.30
N ALA A 167 -5.48 3.60 1.95
CA ALA A 167 -4.92 3.86 3.27
C ALA A 167 -5.42 2.90 4.38
N PHE A 168 -6.58 2.27 4.19
CA PHE A 168 -7.14 1.26 5.11
C PHE A 168 -6.76 -0.19 4.75
N THR A 169 -5.94 -0.39 3.72
CA THR A 169 -5.48 -1.70 3.28
C THR A 169 -4.13 -2.07 3.91
N GLY A 170 -3.64 -3.29 3.67
CA GLY A 170 -2.38 -3.80 4.24
C GLY A 170 -2.57 -4.82 5.37
N LEU A 171 -3.79 -5.07 5.81
CA LEU A 171 -4.09 -6.11 6.81
C LEU A 171 -3.89 -7.53 6.26
N GLU A 172 -4.11 -7.69 4.96
CA GLU A 172 -3.95 -8.96 4.25
C GLU A 172 -2.49 -9.40 4.15
N LEU A 173 -1.52 -8.48 4.27
CA LEU A 173 -0.10 -8.83 4.44
C LEU A 173 0.12 -9.67 5.70
N VAL A 174 -0.54 -9.35 6.82
CA VAL A 174 -0.37 -10.09 8.08
C VAL A 174 -0.84 -11.54 7.91
N CYS A 175 -1.86 -11.76 7.08
CA CYS A 175 -2.37 -13.10 6.77
C CYS A 175 -1.38 -13.93 5.93
N THR A 176 -0.42 -13.32 5.23
CA THR A 176 0.63 -14.07 4.53
C THR A 176 1.69 -14.65 5.47
N MET A 177 1.71 -14.20 6.74
CA MET A 177 2.60 -14.68 7.80
C MET A 177 1.82 -15.40 8.90
N SER A 178 0.64 -15.93 8.60
CA SER A 178 -0.25 -16.63 9.54
C SER A 178 0.46 -17.74 10.33
N ASP A 179 1.37 -18.47 9.69
CA ASP A 179 2.12 -19.57 10.31
C ASP A 179 3.16 -19.08 11.34
N GLU A 180 3.56 -17.81 11.29
CA GLU A 180 4.47 -17.20 12.27
C GLU A 180 3.70 -16.61 13.49
N VAL A 181 2.37 -16.55 13.44
CA VAL A 181 1.52 -15.94 14.49
C VAL A 181 1.11 -16.97 15.54
N ARG A 182 1.26 -16.62 16.83
CA ARG A 182 0.76 -17.44 17.94
C ARG A 182 -0.77 -17.32 18.06
N ASP A 183 -1.46 -18.46 18.05
CA ASP A 183 -2.94 -18.57 18.04
C ASP A 183 -3.57 -17.59 17.01
N PRO A 184 -3.33 -17.78 15.69
CA PRO A 184 -3.79 -16.85 14.65
C PRO A 184 -5.29 -16.58 14.71
N ARG A 185 -6.08 -17.57 15.11
CA ARG A 185 -7.54 -17.50 15.16
C ARG A 185 -8.08 -16.51 16.19
N LYS A 186 -7.36 -16.29 17.29
CA LYS A 186 -7.73 -15.27 18.30
C LYS A 186 -6.95 -13.98 18.13
N THR A 187 -5.68 -14.08 17.74
CA THR A 187 -4.78 -12.94 17.64
C THR A 187 -5.11 -12.08 16.41
N LEU A 188 -5.38 -12.68 15.25
CA LEU A 188 -5.64 -11.92 14.02
C LEU A 188 -6.89 -11.04 14.13
N PRO A 189 -8.08 -11.52 14.56
CA PRO A 189 -9.25 -10.65 14.64
C PRO A 189 -9.03 -9.47 15.59
N ARG A 190 -8.42 -9.71 16.77
CA ARG A 190 -8.14 -8.65 17.75
C ARG A 190 -7.14 -7.64 17.22
N ALA A 191 -6.08 -8.11 16.56
CA ALA A 191 -5.07 -7.24 15.97
C ALA A 191 -5.67 -6.40 14.83
N ILE A 192 -6.49 -7.01 13.95
CA ILE A 192 -7.13 -6.35 12.82
C ILE A 192 -8.10 -5.25 13.28
N PHE A 193 -9.04 -5.56 14.19
CA PHE A 193 -9.99 -4.54 14.65
C PHE A 193 -9.31 -3.47 15.54
N GLY A 194 -8.35 -3.88 16.37
CA GLY A 194 -7.59 -2.96 17.21
C GLY A 194 -6.74 -1.99 16.39
N SER A 195 -6.01 -2.49 15.39
CA SER A 195 -5.23 -1.63 14.48
C SER A 195 -6.15 -0.73 13.65
N GLY A 196 -7.29 -1.25 13.20
CA GLY A 196 -8.29 -0.48 12.46
C GLY A 196 -8.80 0.77 13.16
N VAL A 197 -9.21 0.62 14.44
CA VAL A 197 -9.65 1.74 15.26
C VAL A 197 -8.53 2.75 15.45
N LEU A 198 -7.31 2.27 15.75
CA LEU A 198 -6.16 3.14 15.93
C LEU A 198 -5.82 3.92 14.65
N ILE A 199 -5.81 3.26 13.50
CA ILE A 199 -5.55 3.85 12.18
C ILE A 199 -6.61 4.92 11.86
N ALA A 200 -7.90 4.61 12.07
CA ALA A 200 -8.97 5.56 11.83
C ALA A 200 -8.84 6.83 12.71
N LEU A 201 -8.53 6.66 14.00
CA LEU A 201 -8.30 7.77 14.92
C LEU A 201 -7.11 8.62 14.49
N ILE A 202 -6.01 7.97 14.11
CA ILE A 202 -4.79 8.63 13.62
C ILE A 202 -5.06 9.44 12.35
N TYR A 203 -5.75 8.87 11.37
CA TYR A 203 -6.07 9.57 10.12
C TYR A 203 -7.01 10.76 10.32
N ILE A 204 -8.03 10.61 11.17
CA ILE A 204 -8.93 11.70 11.52
C ILE A 204 -8.16 12.82 12.23
N ALA A 205 -7.42 12.47 13.30
CA ALA A 205 -6.67 13.45 14.08
C ALA A 205 -5.59 14.15 13.25
N GLY A 206 -4.84 13.40 12.44
CA GLY A 206 -3.81 13.95 11.56
C GLY A 206 -4.39 14.88 10.50
N THR A 207 -5.51 14.52 9.87
CA THR A 207 -6.15 15.37 8.86
C THR A 207 -6.67 16.66 9.47
N VAL A 208 -7.35 16.57 10.62
CA VAL A 208 -7.83 17.76 11.35
C VAL A 208 -6.65 18.64 11.76
N ALA A 209 -5.54 18.05 12.24
CA ALA A 209 -4.36 18.80 12.63
C ALA A 209 -3.70 19.51 11.44
N VAL A 210 -3.57 18.87 10.28
CA VAL A 210 -3.05 19.53 9.06
C VAL A 210 -3.95 20.69 8.64
N LEU A 211 -5.27 20.48 8.55
CA LEU A 211 -6.21 21.53 8.14
C LEU A 211 -6.37 22.65 9.17
N ALA A 212 -6.09 22.38 10.45
CA ALA A 212 -6.03 23.43 11.46
C ALA A 212 -4.83 24.35 11.27
N LEU A 213 -3.75 23.84 10.67
CA LEU A 213 -2.48 24.54 10.47
C LEU A 213 -2.32 25.15 9.07
N LEU A 214 -2.91 24.55 8.05
CA LEU A 214 -2.81 24.97 6.65
C LEU A 214 -4.21 25.05 6.01
N ASN A 215 -4.34 25.91 5.01
CA ASN A 215 -5.52 25.93 4.16
C ASN A 215 -5.49 24.74 3.18
N ASP A 216 -6.66 24.23 2.80
CA ASP A 216 -6.82 23.03 1.97
C ASP A 216 -6.07 23.11 0.62
N THR A 217 -6.11 24.27 -0.03
CA THR A 217 -5.41 24.59 -1.29
C THR A 217 -3.90 24.68 -1.18
N ALA A 218 -3.35 24.80 0.03
CA ALA A 218 -1.91 24.94 0.25
C ALA A 218 -1.24 23.63 0.66
N VAL A 219 -2.00 22.55 0.88
CA VAL A 219 -1.48 21.27 1.35
C VAL A 219 -0.82 20.53 0.19
N ASP A 220 0.50 20.36 0.27
CA ASP A 220 1.24 19.57 -0.72
C ASP A 220 0.92 18.07 -0.57
N PRO A 221 0.45 17.36 -1.62
CA PRO A 221 0.08 15.94 -1.52
C PRO A 221 1.23 15.00 -1.14
N LYS A 222 2.49 15.40 -1.37
CA LYS A 222 3.69 14.61 -1.11
C LYS A 222 4.19 14.79 0.31
N SER A 223 4.00 15.98 0.90
CA SER A 223 4.68 16.39 2.13
C SER A 223 3.84 17.19 3.13
N GLY A 224 2.53 17.32 2.90
CA GLY A 224 1.64 18.24 3.63
C GLY A 224 1.66 18.14 5.15
N VAL A 225 1.87 16.94 5.70
CA VAL A 225 2.06 16.75 7.16
C VAL A 225 3.28 17.52 7.66
N PHE A 226 4.43 17.39 6.99
CA PHE A 226 5.69 18.00 7.42
C PHE A 226 5.77 19.47 7.04
N GLN A 227 5.10 19.85 5.95
CA GLN A 227 4.82 21.25 5.63
C GLN A 227 4.08 21.92 6.79
N ALA A 228 3.00 21.31 7.29
CA ALA A 228 2.20 21.83 8.39
C ALA A 228 3.00 21.93 9.70
N ILE A 229 3.70 20.86 10.09
CA ILE A 229 4.53 20.85 11.31
C ILE A 229 5.60 21.94 11.22
N THR A 230 6.29 22.05 10.09
CA THR A 230 7.40 23.01 9.92
C THR A 230 6.91 24.45 9.96
N ALA A 231 5.86 24.76 9.21
CA ALA A 231 5.27 26.10 9.17
C ALA A 231 4.78 26.53 10.56
N ALA A 232 4.02 25.66 11.24
CA ALA A 232 3.51 25.94 12.57
C ALA A 232 4.62 26.07 13.63
N SER A 233 5.63 25.20 13.57
CA SER A 233 6.78 25.25 14.50
C SER A 233 7.59 26.54 14.32
N ALA A 234 7.68 27.07 13.10
CA ALA A 234 8.33 28.35 12.84
C ALA A 234 7.55 29.51 13.48
N VAL A 235 6.23 29.53 13.33
CA VAL A 235 5.35 30.57 13.94
C VAL A 235 5.43 30.53 15.47
N LEU A 236 5.41 29.33 16.07
CA LEU A 236 5.54 29.15 17.52
C LEU A 236 6.97 29.37 18.06
N LYS A 237 7.94 29.74 17.22
CA LYS A 237 9.36 29.90 17.57
C LYS A 237 10.00 28.63 18.16
N VAL A 238 9.47 27.46 17.81
CA VAL A 238 9.97 26.13 18.20
C VAL A 238 10.40 25.32 16.98
N GLY A 239 11.04 25.97 16.00
CA GLY A 239 11.42 25.37 14.70
C GLY A 239 12.21 24.06 14.81
N ALA A 240 12.95 23.85 15.92
CA ALA A 240 13.64 22.60 16.21
C ALA A 240 12.71 21.37 16.25
N ILE A 241 11.46 21.54 16.70
CA ILE A 241 10.46 20.45 16.73
C ILE A 241 10.12 19.99 15.31
N GLY A 242 9.99 20.93 14.36
CA GLY A 242 9.77 20.60 12.95
C GLY A 242 10.92 19.80 12.35
N ILE A 243 12.16 20.19 12.66
CA ILE A 243 13.36 19.45 12.22
C ILE A 243 13.39 18.04 12.82
N ILE A 244 13.09 17.89 14.11
CA ILE A 244 13.03 16.58 14.77
C ILE A 244 11.96 15.69 14.12
N ALA A 245 10.77 16.23 13.85
CA ALA A 245 9.71 15.49 13.17
C ALA A 245 10.14 15.04 11.76
N ALA A 246 10.79 15.92 10.99
CA ALA A 246 11.29 15.60 9.66
C ALA A 246 12.41 14.53 9.69
N LEU A 247 13.29 14.56 10.69
CA LEU A 247 14.31 13.53 10.90
C LEU A 247 13.68 12.17 11.24
N LEU A 248 12.73 12.17 12.17
CA LEU A 248 12.04 10.95 12.61
C LEU A 248 11.29 10.28 11.45
N VAL A 249 10.60 11.05 10.60
CA VAL A 249 9.93 10.46 9.43
C VAL A 249 10.90 10.00 8.36
N THR A 250 12.02 10.70 8.17
CA THR A 250 13.02 10.29 7.16
C THR A 250 13.58 8.91 7.51
N VAL A 251 13.90 8.69 8.79
CA VAL A 251 14.30 7.37 9.30
C VAL A 251 13.13 6.39 9.25
N GLY A 252 11.92 6.86 9.61
CA GLY A 252 10.70 6.08 9.62
C GLY A 252 10.38 5.46 8.26
N ASN A 253 10.35 6.31 7.24
CA ASN A 253 10.05 5.95 5.86
C ASN A 253 11.15 5.10 5.23
N ALA A 254 12.42 5.32 5.55
CA ALA A 254 13.48 4.41 5.12
C ALA A 254 13.20 2.96 5.59
N GLY A 255 12.64 2.81 6.80
CA GLY A 255 12.17 1.51 7.27
C GLY A 255 10.88 1.01 6.62
N GLY A 256 9.95 1.89 6.28
CA GLY A 256 8.74 1.55 5.50
C GLY A 256 9.04 1.08 4.08
N VAL A 257 9.99 1.71 3.38
CA VAL A 257 10.50 1.24 2.08
C VAL A 257 11.12 -0.14 2.26
N GLY A 258 11.95 -0.31 3.30
CA GLY A 258 12.58 -1.59 3.61
C GLY A 258 11.58 -2.73 3.87
N SER A 259 10.51 -2.47 4.62
CA SER A 259 9.48 -3.46 4.95
C SER A 259 8.67 -3.90 3.73
N THR A 260 8.32 -2.94 2.87
CA THR A 260 7.56 -3.18 1.64
C THR A 260 8.33 -4.07 0.67
N VAL A 261 9.64 -3.81 0.49
CA VAL A 261 10.53 -4.64 -0.32
C VAL A 261 10.62 -6.07 0.26
N THR A 262 10.78 -6.20 1.57
CA THR A 262 10.87 -7.51 2.25
C THR A 262 9.58 -8.34 2.07
N GLY A 263 8.43 -7.76 2.41
CA GLY A 263 7.16 -8.49 2.49
C GLY A 263 6.72 -9.03 1.13
N ILE A 264 6.91 -8.24 0.08
CA ILE A 264 6.31 -8.52 -1.23
C ILE A 264 7.29 -9.17 -2.19
N ALA A 265 8.60 -9.15 -1.91
CA ALA A 265 9.57 -9.97 -2.63
C ALA A 265 9.30 -11.48 -2.52
N ARG A 266 8.50 -11.92 -1.54
CA ARG A 266 8.02 -13.31 -1.40
C ARG A 266 6.94 -13.69 -2.42
N VAL A 267 6.16 -12.73 -2.93
CA VAL A 267 5.04 -13.01 -3.83
C VAL A 267 5.51 -13.54 -5.20
N PRO A 268 6.47 -12.90 -5.90
CA PRO A 268 7.08 -13.48 -7.10
C PRO A 268 7.75 -14.82 -6.85
N PHE A 269 8.31 -15.02 -5.66
CA PHE A 269 8.92 -16.28 -5.30
C PHE A 269 7.86 -17.39 -5.24
N MET A 270 6.72 -17.18 -4.59
CA MET A 270 5.60 -18.14 -4.58
C MET A 270 5.07 -18.43 -5.99
N VAL A 271 4.83 -17.39 -6.79
CA VAL A 271 4.35 -17.54 -8.18
C VAL A 271 5.42 -18.23 -9.07
N GLY A 272 6.70 -17.97 -8.81
CA GLY A 272 7.82 -18.60 -9.49
C GLY A 272 8.04 -20.06 -9.09
N VAL A 273 7.76 -20.42 -7.84
CA VAL A 273 7.75 -21.81 -7.36
C VAL A 273 6.67 -22.63 -8.09
N ASP A 274 5.51 -22.02 -8.36
CA ASP A 274 4.46 -22.62 -9.19
C ASP A 274 4.79 -22.65 -10.70
N ARG A 275 6.03 -22.29 -11.09
CA ARG A 275 6.64 -22.37 -12.43
C ARG A 275 6.02 -21.45 -13.50
N TYR A 276 5.33 -20.39 -13.11
CA TYR A 276 4.78 -19.41 -14.06
C TYR A 276 5.78 -18.31 -14.46
N LEU A 277 6.79 -18.06 -13.63
CA LEU A 277 7.86 -17.09 -13.87
C LEU A 277 9.17 -17.77 -14.29
N PRO A 278 10.12 -17.02 -14.90
CA PRO A 278 11.44 -17.56 -15.22
C PRO A 278 12.12 -18.20 -13.99
N PRO A 279 12.84 -19.34 -14.14
CA PRO A 279 13.45 -20.06 -13.01
C PRO A 279 14.38 -19.23 -12.12
N ALA A 280 14.91 -18.12 -12.66
CA ALA A 280 15.76 -17.19 -11.91
C ALA A 280 15.04 -16.54 -10.71
N PHE A 281 13.72 -16.34 -10.77
CA PHE A 281 12.93 -15.75 -9.66
C PHE A 281 12.84 -16.68 -8.44
N GLY A 282 13.06 -17.99 -8.62
CA GLY A 282 13.13 -18.95 -7.52
C GLY A 282 14.49 -19.02 -6.82
N ARG A 283 15.50 -18.22 -7.24
CA ARG A 283 16.84 -18.27 -6.66
C ARG A 283 16.94 -17.46 -5.38
N VAL A 284 17.42 -18.09 -4.31
CA VAL A 284 17.75 -17.45 -3.04
C VAL A 284 19.25 -17.18 -2.92
N HIS A 285 19.62 -16.13 -2.19
CA HIS A 285 21.01 -15.73 -2.01
C HIS A 285 21.76 -16.81 -1.22
N PRO A 286 22.96 -17.26 -1.65
CA PRO A 286 23.68 -18.35 -0.99
C PRO A 286 23.95 -18.12 0.51
N ARG A 287 24.42 -16.90 0.84
CA ARG A 287 24.77 -16.47 2.20
C ARG A 287 23.59 -16.03 3.07
N TRP A 288 22.68 -15.19 2.54
CA TRP A 288 21.61 -14.55 3.32
C TRP A 288 20.22 -15.17 3.14
N LYS A 289 20.08 -16.15 2.23
CA LYS A 289 18.82 -16.87 1.94
C LYS A 289 17.64 -15.95 1.52
N THR A 290 17.93 -14.76 1.03
CA THR A 290 16.95 -13.78 0.53
C THR A 290 16.68 -13.94 -0.97
N PRO A 291 15.46 -13.64 -1.49
CA PRO A 291 15.14 -13.70 -2.92
C PRO A 291 15.76 -12.53 -3.71
N HIS A 292 17.08 -12.46 -3.75
CA HIS A 292 17.87 -11.34 -4.30
C HIS A 292 17.52 -10.99 -5.76
N ILE A 293 17.21 -11.96 -6.62
CA ILE A 293 16.84 -11.69 -8.02
C ILE A 293 15.52 -10.92 -8.09
N SER A 294 14.51 -11.34 -7.32
CA SER A 294 13.21 -10.65 -7.28
C SER A 294 13.36 -9.21 -6.77
N ILE A 295 14.19 -9.01 -5.74
CA ILE A 295 14.48 -7.68 -5.19
C ILE A 295 15.18 -6.79 -6.21
N LEU A 296 16.20 -7.30 -6.91
CA LEU A 296 16.93 -6.54 -7.92
C LEU A 296 16.06 -6.18 -9.12
N VAL A 297 15.26 -7.11 -9.63
CA VAL A 297 14.32 -6.85 -10.74
C VAL A 297 13.31 -5.79 -10.33
N GLN A 298 12.73 -5.90 -9.14
CA GLN A 298 11.80 -4.91 -8.59
C GLN A 298 12.46 -3.53 -8.53
N ALA A 299 13.67 -3.43 -7.98
CA ALA A 299 14.40 -2.18 -7.86
C ALA A 299 14.74 -1.53 -9.21
N ILE A 300 15.19 -2.33 -10.19
CA ILE A 300 15.53 -1.82 -11.53
C ILE A 300 14.28 -1.28 -12.22
N ILE A 301 13.17 -2.03 -12.19
CA ILE A 301 11.93 -1.61 -12.82
C ILE A 301 11.34 -0.39 -12.10
N SER A 302 11.33 -0.36 -10.76
CA SER A 302 10.91 0.80 -9.98
C SER A 302 11.77 2.03 -10.27
N GLY A 303 13.09 1.87 -10.37
CA GLY A 303 14.00 2.96 -10.75
C GLY A 303 13.71 3.50 -12.16
N ALA A 304 13.40 2.63 -13.12
CA ALA A 304 12.98 3.03 -14.45
C ALA A 304 11.63 3.78 -14.43
N ILE A 305 10.63 3.26 -13.70
CA ILE A 305 9.32 3.91 -13.54
C ILE A 305 9.48 5.29 -12.89
N LEU A 306 10.36 5.42 -11.88
CA LEU A 306 10.67 6.69 -11.23
C LEU A 306 11.26 7.71 -12.22
N LEU A 307 12.15 7.30 -13.12
CA LEU A 307 12.69 8.20 -14.16
C LEU A 307 11.61 8.60 -15.16
N LEU A 308 10.87 7.62 -15.66
CA LEU A 308 9.83 7.82 -16.67
C LEU A 308 8.70 8.70 -16.15
N SER A 309 8.32 8.58 -14.88
CA SER A 309 7.26 9.41 -14.29
C SER A 309 7.62 10.89 -14.24
N GLN A 310 8.90 11.23 -14.13
CA GLN A 310 9.37 12.62 -14.12
C GLN A 310 9.52 13.24 -15.51
N ILE A 311 9.34 12.45 -16.59
CA ILE A 311 9.43 12.96 -17.95
C ILE A 311 8.14 13.72 -18.28
N SER A 312 8.28 15.02 -18.51
CA SER A 312 7.23 15.93 -19.01
C SER A 312 6.06 16.20 -18.07
N GLU A 313 6.18 15.91 -16.78
CA GLU A 313 5.13 16.17 -15.77
C GLU A 313 5.66 17.04 -14.62
N THR A 314 4.79 17.78 -13.94
CA THR A 314 5.12 18.38 -12.64
C THR A 314 5.42 17.30 -11.61
N THR A 315 6.20 17.63 -10.56
CA THR A 315 6.53 16.67 -9.50
C THR A 315 5.29 16.13 -8.79
N VAL A 316 4.24 16.94 -8.68
CA VAL A 316 2.93 16.57 -8.11
C VAL A 316 2.17 15.61 -9.03
N SER A 317 2.02 15.93 -10.33
CA SER A 317 1.31 15.08 -11.30
C SER A 317 2.01 13.73 -11.45
N ALA A 318 3.35 13.73 -11.52
CA ALA A 318 4.16 12.52 -11.57
C ALA A 318 3.95 11.63 -10.33
N TYR A 319 3.89 12.22 -9.14
CA TYR A 319 3.59 11.49 -7.90
C TYR A 319 2.18 10.89 -7.95
N GLN A 320 1.19 11.67 -8.41
CA GLN A 320 -0.18 11.18 -8.48
C GLN A 320 -0.34 10.00 -9.44
N ILE A 321 0.29 10.02 -10.62
CA ILE A 321 0.29 8.89 -11.56
C ILE A 321 0.79 7.61 -10.87
N LEU A 322 1.84 7.71 -10.05
CA LEU A 322 2.39 6.57 -9.30
C LEU A 322 1.41 6.03 -8.26
N VAL A 323 0.73 6.94 -7.54
CA VAL A 323 -0.27 6.58 -6.53
C VAL A 323 -1.49 5.94 -7.20
N ASP A 324 -2.00 6.50 -8.29
CA ASP A 324 -3.19 5.96 -8.95
C ASP A 324 -2.91 4.62 -9.63
N ALA A 325 -1.75 4.47 -10.26
CA ALA A 325 -1.33 3.18 -10.83
C ALA A 325 -1.19 2.12 -9.73
N THR A 326 -0.66 2.52 -8.57
CA THR A 326 -0.60 1.68 -7.37
C THR A 326 -1.99 1.23 -6.96
N VAL A 327 -2.93 2.16 -6.77
CA VAL A 327 -4.28 1.86 -6.30
C VAL A 327 -4.99 0.94 -7.29
N ILE A 328 -4.94 1.21 -8.59
CA ILE A 328 -5.57 0.38 -9.62
C ILE A 328 -5.05 -1.06 -9.56
N LEU A 329 -3.72 -1.24 -9.60
CA LEU A 329 -3.10 -2.57 -9.61
C LEU A 329 -3.32 -3.33 -8.30
N TYR A 330 -3.33 -2.62 -7.18
CA TYR A 330 -3.55 -3.18 -5.85
C TYR A 330 -5.01 -3.56 -5.61
N PHE A 331 -5.96 -2.89 -6.28
CA PHE A 331 -7.38 -3.16 -6.17
C PHE A 331 -7.86 -4.38 -6.98
N ILE A 332 -7.16 -4.75 -8.06
CA ILE A 332 -7.44 -5.98 -8.81
C ILE A 332 -7.47 -7.25 -7.94
N PRO A 333 -6.44 -7.56 -7.11
CA PRO A 333 -6.47 -8.75 -6.25
C PRO A 333 -7.53 -8.64 -5.14
N PHE A 334 -7.93 -7.43 -4.73
CA PHE A 334 -9.04 -7.24 -3.79
C PHE A 334 -10.39 -7.60 -4.42
N LEU A 335 -10.61 -7.28 -5.71
CA LEU A 335 -11.80 -7.75 -6.44
C LEU A 335 -11.90 -9.28 -6.40
N TYR A 336 -10.77 -9.97 -6.59
CA TYR A 336 -10.73 -11.43 -6.47
C TYR A 336 -11.00 -11.90 -5.04
N MET A 337 -10.44 -11.26 -4.02
CA MET A 337 -10.68 -11.59 -2.61
C MET A 337 -12.17 -11.50 -2.26
N TYR A 338 -12.82 -10.39 -2.64
CA TYR A 338 -14.24 -10.19 -2.37
C TYR A 338 -15.14 -11.15 -3.16
N ALA A 339 -14.80 -11.43 -4.41
CA ALA A 339 -15.52 -12.45 -5.18
C ALA A 339 -15.27 -13.87 -4.62
N ALA A 340 -14.07 -14.13 -4.12
CA ALA A 340 -13.67 -15.41 -3.54
C ALA A 340 -14.43 -15.71 -2.25
N VAL A 341 -14.55 -14.76 -1.32
CA VAL A 341 -15.32 -14.99 -0.08
C VAL A 341 -16.78 -15.31 -0.37
N ILE A 342 -17.39 -14.64 -1.36
CA ILE A 342 -18.77 -14.91 -1.79
C ILE A 342 -18.87 -16.33 -2.35
N LYS A 343 -18.00 -16.71 -3.28
CA LYS A 343 -18.02 -18.05 -3.90
C LYS A 343 -17.73 -19.17 -2.88
N LEU A 344 -16.71 -18.98 -2.04
CA LEU A 344 -16.27 -19.94 -1.04
C LEU A 344 -17.26 -20.05 0.12
N ALA A 345 -18.15 -19.09 0.32
CA ALA A 345 -19.21 -19.19 1.33
C ALA A 345 -20.29 -20.24 1.00
N TYR A 346 -20.36 -20.71 -0.24
CA TYR A 346 -21.28 -21.78 -0.66
C TYR A 346 -20.67 -23.18 -0.56
N ARG A 347 -19.38 -23.31 -0.23
CA ARG A 347 -18.79 -24.64 -0.01
C ARG A 347 -19.32 -25.26 1.29
N PRO A 348 -19.67 -26.56 1.29
CA PRO A 348 -20.22 -27.25 2.46
C PRO A 348 -19.26 -27.33 3.65
N GLU A 349 -17.97 -27.08 3.41
CA GLU A 349 -16.90 -27.10 4.41
C GLU A 349 -16.88 -25.83 5.28
N ARG A 350 -17.57 -24.74 4.88
CA ARG A 350 -17.53 -23.45 5.58
C ARG A 350 -17.85 -23.57 7.06
N GLU A 351 -18.94 -24.25 7.39
CA GLU A 351 -19.39 -24.43 8.78
C GLU A 351 -18.66 -25.58 9.49
N LYS A 352 -18.04 -26.48 8.72
CA LYS A 352 -17.30 -27.63 9.24
C LYS A 352 -15.86 -27.31 9.60
N THR A 353 -15.36 -26.14 9.20
CA THR A 353 -13.97 -25.74 9.44
C THR A 353 -13.80 -25.41 10.93
N PRO A 354 -13.15 -26.28 11.73
CA PRO A 354 -13.13 -26.13 13.19
C PRO A 354 -12.40 -24.84 13.55
N GLY A 355 -13.01 -23.96 14.34
CA GLY A 355 -12.41 -22.70 14.81
C GLY A 355 -12.22 -21.62 13.74
N ALA A 356 -12.91 -21.72 12.60
CA ALA A 356 -13.03 -20.61 11.66
C ALA A 356 -13.84 -19.45 12.26
N VAL A 357 -13.41 -18.22 11.99
CA VAL A 357 -14.13 -17.01 12.41
C VAL A 357 -14.96 -16.54 11.22
N LEU A 358 -16.24 -16.87 11.22
CA LEU A 358 -17.15 -16.59 10.10
C LEU A 358 -17.73 -15.17 10.19
N ILE A 359 -18.02 -14.58 9.03
CA ILE A 359 -18.72 -13.30 8.94
C ILE A 359 -20.12 -13.45 9.59
N PRO A 360 -20.50 -12.53 10.50
CA PRO A 360 -21.80 -12.57 11.17
C PRO A 360 -22.94 -12.40 10.14
N GLY A 361 -24.10 -13.00 10.41
CA GLY A 361 -25.24 -12.94 9.48
C GLY A 361 -25.19 -13.95 8.32
N GLY A 362 -24.32 -14.96 8.41
CA GLY A 362 -24.30 -16.09 7.48
C GLY A 362 -23.97 -15.65 6.05
N LYS A 363 -24.72 -16.18 5.07
CA LYS A 363 -24.50 -15.86 3.65
C LYS A 363 -24.88 -14.41 3.31
N THR A 364 -25.89 -13.87 3.97
CA THR A 364 -26.31 -12.46 3.78
C THR A 364 -25.21 -11.51 4.24
N GLY A 365 -24.60 -11.79 5.40
CA GLY A 365 -23.44 -11.04 5.88
C GLY A 365 -22.24 -11.08 4.92
N VAL A 366 -21.96 -12.25 4.33
CA VAL A 366 -20.92 -12.40 3.29
C VAL A 366 -21.24 -11.55 2.06
N TRP A 367 -22.48 -11.54 1.58
CA TRP A 367 -22.87 -10.73 0.43
C TRP A 367 -22.80 -9.24 0.71
N ILE A 368 -23.17 -8.80 1.92
CA ILE A 368 -23.05 -7.40 2.33
C ILE A 368 -21.57 -7.01 2.38
N ALA A 369 -20.75 -7.75 3.13
CA ALA A 369 -19.34 -7.41 3.31
C ALA A 369 -18.53 -7.54 2.00
N GLY A 370 -18.67 -8.68 1.30
CA GLY A 370 -18.00 -8.94 0.04
C GLY A 370 -18.50 -8.05 -1.08
N GLY A 371 -19.82 -7.88 -1.22
CA GLY A 371 -20.43 -7.05 -2.26
C GLY A 371 -20.10 -5.58 -2.09
N LEU A 372 -20.22 -5.03 -0.87
CA LEU A 372 -19.86 -3.64 -0.59
C LEU A 372 -18.38 -3.37 -0.84
N GLY A 373 -17.50 -4.24 -0.33
CA GLY A 373 -16.06 -4.13 -0.57
C GLY A 373 -15.71 -4.20 -2.06
N PHE A 374 -16.30 -5.14 -2.80
CA PHE A 374 -16.12 -5.26 -4.24
C PHE A 374 -16.55 -3.98 -4.98
N LEU A 375 -17.70 -3.42 -4.62
CA LEU A 375 -18.25 -2.22 -5.25
C LEU A 375 -17.36 -1.00 -4.98
N VAL A 376 -16.89 -0.82 -3.74
CA VAL A 376 -15.98 0.28 -3.38
C VAL A 376 -14.65 0.17 -4.12
N VAL A 377 -14.07 -1.01 -4.22
CA VAL A 377 -12.81 -1.24 -4.94
C VAL A 377 -12.99 -1.05 -6.45
N LEU A 378 -14.08 -1.54 -7.03
CA LEU A 378 -14.40 -1.37 -8.44
C LEU A 378 -14.59 0.11 -8.79
N LEU A 379 -15.37 0.84 -8.00
CA LEU A 379 -15.51 2.29 -8.13
C LEU A 379 -14.16 2.97 -7.93
N GLY A 380 -13.36 2.51 -6.97
CA GLY A 380 -12.01 3.02 -6.72
C GLY A 380 -11.13 2.93 -7.97
N ILE A 381 -11.15 1.82 -8.69
CA ILE A 381 -10.42 1.66 -9.96
C ILE A 381 -10.91 2.68 -11.00
N VAL A 382 -12.23 2.81 -11.19
CA VAL A 382 -12.81 3.74 -12.16
C VAL A 382 -12.46 5.19 -11.84
N LEU A 383 -12.60 5.58 -10.57
CA LEU A 383 -12.34 6.95 -10.11
C LEU A 383 -10.84 7.29 -10.13
N SER A 384 -9.95 6.29 -10.03
CA SER A 384 -8.50 6.49 -10.16
C SER A 384 -8.08 6.91 -11.57
N PHE A 385 -8.90 6.64 -12.60
CA PHE A 385 -8.63 7.11 -13.96
C PHE A 385 -9.00 8.58 -14.18
N ILE A 386 -9.74 9.20 -13.26
CA ILE A 386 -10.15 10.60 -13.39
C ILE A 386 -8.96 11.47 -12.91
N PRO A 387 -8.39 12.34 -13.76
CA PRO A 387 -7.27 13.17 -13.38
C PRO A 387 -7.68 14.25 -12.36
N PRO A 388 -6.84 14.57 -11.36
CA PRO A 388 -7.08 15.69 -10.46
C PRO A 388 -7.20 17.02 -11.19
N GLY A 389 -7.90 17.99 -10.60
CA GLY A 389 -8.15 19.31 -11.20
C GLY A 389 -6.89 20.09 -11.60
N GLU A 390 -5.79 19.92 -10.87
CA GLU A 390 -4.50 20.60 -11.10
C GLU A 390 -3.67 19.99 -12.25
N THR A 391 -4.19 18.97 -12.94
CA THR A 391 -3.47 18.29 -14.02
C THR A 391 -3.49 19.13 -15.29
N GLU A 392 -2.33 19.60 -15.75
CA GLU A 392 -2.21 20.42 -16.97
C GLU A 392 -2.70 19.69 -18.23
N ASN A 393 -2.32 18.41 -18.40
CA ASN A 393 -2.72 17.60 -19.54
C ASN A 393 -3.46 16.33 -19.11
N LYS A 394 -4.79 16.48 -18.93
CA LYS A 394 -5.70 15.41 -18.52
C LYS A 394 -5.64 14.18 -19.43
N LEU A 395 -5.57 14.38 -20.75
CA LEU A 395 -5.52 13.28 -21.72
C LEU A 395 -4.20 12.51 -21.61
N LEU A 396 -3.07 13.20 -21.48
CA LEU A 396 -1.77 12.57 -21.33
C LEU A 396 -1.71 11.74 -20.03
N PHE A 397 -2.26 12.27 -18.95
CA PHE A 397 -2.39 11.58 -17.67
C PHE A 397 -3.18 10.28 -17.82
N GLU A 398 -4.40 10.35 -18.38
CA GLU A 398 -5.28 9.19 -18.59
C GLU A 398 -4.61 8.14 -19.47
N VAL A 399 -4.01 8.53 -20.59
CA VAL A 399 -3.34 7.61 -21.51
C VAL A 399 -2.13 6.96 -20.86
N LYS A 400 -1.29 7.70 -20.12
CA LYS A 400 -0.14 7.14 -19.40
C LYS A 400 -0.60 6.14 -18.34
N LEU A 401 -1.60 6.50 -17.55
CA LEU A 401 -2.12 5.65 -16.48
C LEU A 401 -2.78 4.38 -17.04
N ALA A 402 -3.65 4.51 -18.04
CA ALA A 402 -4.33 3.39 -18.67
C ALA A 402 -3.37 2.48 -19.44
N SER A 403 -2.47 3.05 -20.24
CA SER A 403 -1.47 2.23 -20.95
C SER A 403 -0.50 1.56 -19.98
N GLY A 404 0.00 2.26 -18.96
CA GLY A 404 0.93 1.70 -17.97
C GLY A 404 0.32 0.54 -17.18
N THR A 405 -0.90 0.70 -16.68
CA THR A 405 -1.62 -0.35 -15.95
C THR A 405 -2.06 -1.51 -16.86
N ALA A 406 -2.58 -1.23 -18.05
CA ALA A 406 -2.97 -2.26 -19.02
C ALA A 406 -1.77 -3.07 -19.50
N LEU A 407 -0.65 -2.43 -19.86
CA LEU A 407 0.57 -3.12 -20.27
C LEU A 407 1.10 -4.02 -19.15
N ALA A 408 1.06 -3.57 -17.90
CA ALA A 408 1.48 -4.37 -16.76
C ALA A 408 0.61 -5.62 -16.57
N VAL A 409 -0.71 -5.51 -16.70
CA VAL A 409 -1.63 -6.66 -16.60
C VAL A 409 -1.48 -7.60 -17.80
N LEU A 410 -1.46 -7.05 -19.02
CA LEU A 410 -1.32 -7.83 -20.26
C LEU A 410 0.02 -8.57 -20.33
N PHE A 411 1.10 -7.96 -19.85
CA PHE A 411 2.40 -8.62 -19.76
C PHE A 411 2.36 -9.82 -18.80
N GLY A 412 1.66 -9.70 -17.67
CA GLY A 412 1.41 -10.82 -16.76
C GLY A 412 0.63 -11.95 -17.43
N ILE A 413 -0.47 -11.63 -18.11
CA ILE A 413 -1.29 -12.61 -18.85
C ILE A 413 -0.44 -13.32 -19.91
N TRP A 414 0.42 -12.58 -20.62
CA TRP A 414 1.34 -13.14 -21.59
C TRP A 414 2.34 -14.11 -20.95
N LEU A 415 2.94 -13.75 -19.80
CA LEU A 415 3.84 -14.62 -19.03
C LEU A 415 3.12 -15.91 -18.60
N TYR A 416 1.91 -15.80 -18.06
CA TYR A 416 1.09 -16.95 -17.70
C TYR A 416 0.86 -17.87 -18.90
N SER A 417 0.48 -17.31 -20.05
CA SER A 417 0.24 -18.11 -21.27
C SER A 417 1.50 -18.87 -21.73
N ARG A 418 2.70 -18.33 -21.48
CA ARG A 418 3.97 -18.99 -21.80
C ARG A 418 4.30 -20.08 -20.76
N GLY A 419 4.14 -19.79 -19.47
CA GLY A 419 4.36 -20.75 -18.39
C GLY A 419 3.41 -21.95 -18.46
N ALA A 420 2.11 -21.71 -18.67
CA ALA A 420 1.11 -22.75 -18.82
C ALA A 420 1.41 -23.69 -20.00
N ARG A 421 1.82 -23.13 -21.16
CA ARG A 421 2.25 -23.90 -22.34
C ARG A 421 3.52 -24.71 -22.11
N ALA A 422 4.43 -24.27 -21.23
CA ALA A 422 5.60 -25.03 -20.85
C ALA A 422 5.24 -26.20 -19.92
N ARG A 423 4.28 -26.01 -19.01
CA ARG A 423 3.80 -27.03 -18.07
C ARG A 423 3.09 -28.19 -18.78
N SER A 424 2.25 -27.89 -19.78
CA SER A 424 1.56 -28.91 -20.58
C SER A 424 2.50 -29.78 -21.44
N ARG A 425 3.78 -29.40 -21.57
CA ARG A 425 4.79 -30.14 -22.34
C ARG A 425 5.68 -31.04 -21.48
N VAL A 426 5.57 -30.99 -20.15
CA VAL A 426 6.35 -31.85 -19.23
C VAL A 426 5.46 -33.01 -18.78
N PRO A 427 5.77 -34.27 -19.17
CA PRO A 427 4.99 -35.43 -18.73
C PRO A 427 5.04 -35.59 -17.21
N GLU A 428 3.92 -35.99 -16.63
CA GLU A 428 3.59 -36.08 -15.21
C GLU A 428 4.34 -37.20 -14.45
N ARG A 429 5.67 -37.33 -14.60
CA ARG A 429 6.44 -38.46 -14.03
C ARG A 429 7.30 -38.14 -12.79
N VAL A 430 7.18 -36.97 -12.15
CA VAL A 430 8.12 -36.60 -11.05
C VAL A 430 7.42 -36.13 -9.75
N SER A 431 6.09 -36.18 -9.64
CA SER A 431 5.40 -35.70 -8.42
C SER A 431 5.41 -36.66 -7.22
N SER A 432 5.84 -37.93 -7.37
CA SER A 432 5.83 -38.91 -6.27
C SER A 432 7.10 -38.93 -5.40
N GLY A 433 8.15 -38.18 -5.74
CA GLY A 433 9.48 -38.34 -5.10
C GLY A 433 9.84 -37.38 -3.97
N ARG A 434 8.97 -36.44 -3.56
CA ARG A 434 9.34 -35.37 -2.59
C ARG A 434 8.60 -35.40 -1.25
N LYS A 435 7.99 -36.52 -0.90
CA LYS A 435 7.54 -36.84 0.47
C LYS A 435 8.48 -37.84 1.14
N ALA A 436 9.76 -37.51 1.25
CA ALA A 436 10.72 -38.14 2.16
C ALA A 436 12.00 -37.31 2.16
N GLY A 437 12.37 -36.74 3.31
CA GLY A 437 13.57 -35.92 3.49
C GLY A 437 13.35 -34.85 4.53
#